data_AF-A0A7W8VDU4-F1
#
_entry.id   AF-A0A7W8VDU4-F1
#
_cell.length_a   1.000
_cell.length_b   1.000
_cell.length_c   1.000
_cell.angle_alpha   90.00
_cell.angle_beta   90.00
_cell.angle_gamma   90.00
#
_symmetry.space_group_name_H-M   'P 1'
#
loop_
_entity.id
_entity.type
_entity.pdbx_description
1 polymer ?
#
loop_
_entity_poly.entity_id
_entity_poly.type
_entity_poly.pdbx_seq_one_letter_code
_entity_poly.pdbx_strand_id
1 'polypeptide(L)'
;MRALFPPPTAAARRRLDRGAGFTEYAAGVLVVAALVAAVFVTGLDSRIADMFREGLCRISGATEQSGACEDDGPDTRGPDDVTTQEHRVGGGGKNPDNSNEPRYVDQDAIQDELSEIREYLDKGFWDLCLFNCPRHPSEVMGGMTADELNTLMSSLTEDEIRELLGMDGVREIVLSKVDLEILRDLRDIDRHGIDPSFDDVGGDSANTKDGKRTDLGWAEYPNGRLWGDDGNISSDDLRQGALGDCWWLAGMGAIADQNPEIIKQMIKQNANGTYTVTFGDGEQVTVTPDLVVNSNNSPAFSNPQNGVMWPAILEKAYAEKEGSFGEIEGGWPGDAMETITGDDSGDVPSMLQTEEFLSGMLENGNAIGVTTPGDKKDSYYELESGDSLVGNHAYVVKEIKDGKVTLYNPWGQQHATLTMDEFREKLNKVQTNKAE
;
A
#
# COMPACT_ATOMS: atom_id res chain seq x y z
N MET A 1 -0.44 -19.71 -41.18
CA MET A 1 0.55 -19.84 -40.08
C MET A 1 1.19 -18.49 -39.81
N ARG A 2 0.71 -17.79 -38.80
CA ARG A 2 1.47 -16.83 -37.97
C ARG A 2 0.57 -16.54 -36.77
N ALA A 3 0.82 -17.27 -35.69
CA ALA A 3 0.22 -17.02 -34.40
C ALA A 3 0.81 -15.71 -33.86
N LEU A 4 -0.06 -14.75 -33.55
CA LEU A 4 0.28 -13.58 -32.75
C LEU A 4 -0.27 -13.87 -31.36
N PHE A 5 0.65 -14.21 -30.45
CA PHE A 5 0.34 -14.31 -29.02
C PHE A 5 0.05 -12.90 -28.47
N PRO A 6 -0.90 -12.73 -27.54
CA PRO A 6 -1.06 -11.47 -26.80
C PRO A 6 0.17 -11.23 -25.89
N PRO A 7 0.44 -9.97 -25.49
CA PRO A 7 1.53 -9.67 -24.56
C PRO A 7 1.26 -10.30 -23.18
N PRO A 8 2.32 -10.63 -22.42
CA PRO A 8 2.15 -11.20 -21.08
C PRO A 8 1.54 -10.18 -20.11
N THR A 9 0.84 -10.72 -19.11
CA THR A 9 0.22 -10.05 -17.97
C THR A 9 1.21 -9.16 -17.19
N ALA A 10 0.68 -8.11 -16.55
CA ALA A 10 1.44 -7.10 -15.82
C ALA A 10 2.28 -7.66 -14.64
N ALA A 11 2.01 -8.88 -14.18
CA ALA A 11 2.75 -9.56 -13.11
C ALA A 11 4.17 -10.06 -13.48
N ALA A 12 4.71 -9.68 -14.66
CA ALA A 12 6.02 -10.16 -15.12
C ALA A 12 7.02 -9.07 -15.55
N ARG A 13 6.85 -7.82 -15.11
CA ARG A 13 7.95 -6.83 -15.14
C ARG A 13 8.65 -6.84 -13.78
N ARG A 14 9.61 -7.76 -13.64
CA ARG A 14 10.58 -7.76 -12.55
C ARG A 14 11.21 -6.37 -12.41
N ARG A 15 11.25 -5.91 -11.16
CA ARG A 15 12.16 -4.90 -10.59
C ARG A 15 13.44 -4.77 -11.42
N LEU A 16 13.62 -3.63 -12.06
CA LEU A 16 14.94 -3.13 -12.40
C LEU A 16 15.51 -2.52 -11.13
N ASP A 17 16.04 -3.38 -10.27
CA ASP A 17 16.95 -2.96 -9.21
C ASP A 17 18.04 -2.10 -9.86
N ARG A 18 18.15 -0.83 -9.45
CA ARG A 18 19.41 -0.10 -9.56
C ARG A 18 20.37 -0.63 -8.49
N GLY A 19 20.80 -1.88 -8.67
CA GLY A 19 21.99 -2.42 -8.02
C GLY A 19 23.23 -2.02 -8.80
N ALA A 20 24.33 -1.75 -8.08
CA ALA A 20 25.66 -1.56 -8.64
C ALA A 20 25.96 -2.63 -9.71
N GLY A 21 26.54 -2.23 -10.84
CA GLY A 21 26.76 -3.13 -11.98
C GLY A 21 27.68 -4.30 -11.63
N PHE A 22 27.58 -5.43 -12.35
CA PHE A 22 28.43 -6.63 -12.15
C PHE A 22 29.94 -6.32 -12.06
N THR A 23 30.38 -5.25 -12.72
CA THR A 23 31.75 -4.72 -12.66
C THR A 23 32.16 -4.11 -11.31
N GLU A 24 31.22 -3.52 -10.56
CA GLU A 24 31.47 -3.00 -9.20
C GLU A 24 31.52 -4.11 -8.17
N TYR A 25 30.67 -5.14 -8.29
CA TYR A 25 30.77 -6.34 -7.45
C TYR A 25 32.09 -7.09 -7.67
N ALA A 26 32.53 -7.24 -8.93
CA ALA A 26 33.81 -7.86 -9.23
C ALA A 26 35.00 -7.05 -8.68
N ALA A 27 34.93 -5.72 -8.73
CA ALA A 27 35.94 -4.84 -8.15
C ALA A 27 35.97 -4.94 -6.61
N GLY A 28 34.80 -4.94 -5.96
CA GLY A 28 34.68 -5.11 -4.51
C GLY A 28 35.23 -6.45 -4.03
N VAL A 29 34.89 -7.55 -4.70
CA VAL A 29 35.39 -8.89 -4.36
C VAL A 29 36.91 -8.99 -4.53
N LEU A 30 37.50 -8.35 -5.55
CA LEU A 30 38.95 -8.35 -5.76
C LEU A 30 39.70 -7.51 -4.72
N VAL A 31 39.13 -6.40 -4.26
CA VAL A 31 39.70 -5.57 -3.19
C VAL A 31 39.65 -6.32 -1.86
N VAL A 32 38.53 -6.97 -1.53
CA VAL A 32 38.40 -7.81 -0.33
C VAL A 32 39.37 -8.98 -0.38
N ALA A 33 39.51 -9.67 -1.52
CA ALA A 33 40.47 -10.75 -1.69
C ALA A 33 41.93 -10.28 -1.53
N ALA A 34 42.25 -9.07 -2.02
CA ALA A 34 43.58 -8.48 -1.87
C ALA A 34 43.89 -8.08 -0.42
N LEU A 35 42.89 -7.57 0.31
CA LEU A 35 43.02 -7.25 1.74
C LEU A 35 43.18 -8.51 2.59
N VAL A 36 42.41 -9.56 2.29
CA VAL A 36 42.55 -10.88 2.94
C VAL A 36 43.95 -11.45 2.67
N ALA A 37 44.42 -11.41 1.43
CA ALA A 37 45.77 -11.86 1.08
C ALA A 37 46.86 -11.04 1.80
N ALA A 38 46.69 -9.72 1.93
CA ALA A 38 47.62 -8.86 2.65
C ALA A 38 47.67 -9.18 4.17
N VAL A 39 46.53 -9.54 4.77
CA VAL A 39 46.45 -9.98 6.18
C VAL A 39 47.20 -11.30 6.40
N PHE A 40 47.10 -12.26 5.48
CA PHE A 40 47.84 -13.53 5.58
C PHE A 40 49.34 -13.40 5.30
N VAL A 41 49.75 -12.46 4.46
CA VAL A 41 51.18 -12.24 4.11
C VAL A 41 51.93 -11.45 5.18
N THR A 42 51.25 -10.60 5.94
CA THR A 42 51.88 -9.73 6.95
C THR A 42 52.03 -10.36 8.34
N GLY A 43 51.51 -11.57 8.54
CA GLY A 43 51.75 -12.37 9.75
C GLY A 43 51.24 -11.72 11.03
N LEU A 44 49.99 -11.25 11.03
CA LEU A 44 49.34 -10.75 12.25
C LEU A 44 48.97 -11.88 13.22
N ASP A 45 48.92 -11.47 14.49
CA ASP A 45 48.74 -12.26 15.71
C ASP A 45 47.66 -13.37 15.60
N SER A 46 47.96 -14.51 16.22
CA SER A 46 47.12 -15.72 16.32
C SER A 46 45.63 -15.46 16.62
N ARG A 47 45.31 -14.38 17.34
CA ARG A 47 43.93 -13.99 17.67
C ARG A 47 43.11 -13.49 16.48
N ILE A 48 43.74 -12.90 15.47
CA ILE A 48 43.05 -12.41 14.27
C ILE A 48 42.77 -13.56 13.30
N ALA A 49 43.69 -14.52 13.21
CA ALA A 49 43.49 -15.73 12.41
C ALA A 49 42.33 -16.59 12.96
N ASP A 50 42.15 -16.66 14.28
CA ASP A 50 41.04 -17.39 14.90
C ASP A 50 39.68 -16.69 14.68
N MET A 51 39.62 -15.36 14.71
CA MET A 51 38.39 -14.60 14.39
C MET A 51 37.94 -14.77 12.92
N PHE A 52 38.88 -14.82 11.96
CA PHE A 52 38.52 -15.08 10.56
C PHE A 52 38.03 -16.51 10.36
N ARG A 53 38.54 -17.46 11.15
CA ARG A 53 38.07 -18.85 11.14
C ARG A 53 36.64 -18.96 11.68
N GLU A 54 36.32 -18.25 12.77
CA GLU A 54 34.94 -18.17 13.31
C GLU A 54 33.97 -17.45 12.35
N GLY A 55 34.40 -16.35 11.71
CA GLY A 55 33.60 -15.63 10.72
C GLY A 55 33.31 -16.46 9.47
N LEU A 56 34.29 -17.22 8.97
CA LEU A 56 34.10 -18.14 7.84
C LEU A 56 33.19 -19.33 8.21
N CYS A 57 33.26 -19.83 9.45
CA CYS A 57 32.37 -20.89 9.94
C CYS A 57 30.90 -20.45 10.03
N ARG A 58 30.61 -19.16 10.25
CA ARG A 58 29.24 -18.61 10.21
C ARG A 58 28.70 -18.42 8.79
N ILE A 59 29.58 -18.22 7.80
CA ILE A 59 29.18 -18.01 6.39
C ILE A 59 29.07 -19.36 5.64
N SER A 60 29.90 -20.36 5.97
CA SER A 60 29.86 -21.68 5.34
C SER A 60 28.92 -22.66 6.08
N GLY A 61 27.68 -22.25 6.31
CA GLY A 61 26.62 -23.15 6.77
C GLY A 61 25.98 -23.94 5.64
N ALA A 62 26.75 -24.55 4.73
CA ALA A 62 26.27 -25.54 3.76
C ALA A 62 27.44 -26.19 2.99
N THR A 63 28.01 -27.27 3.54
CA THR A 63 28.42 -28.54 2.87
C THR A 63 29.50 -29.26 3.70
N GLU A 64 29.28 -30.55 3.97
CA GLU A 64 30.09 -31.43 4.82
C GLU A 64 31.50 -31.69 4.25
N GLN A 65 32.56 -31.55 5.07
CA GLN A 65 33.32 -32.68 5.67
C GLN A 65 34.61 -32.20 6.37
N SER A 66 34.78 -32.73 7.59
CA SER A 66 36.02 -32.92 8.39
C SER A 66 36.62 -31.73 9.18
N GLY A 67 36.32 -31.73 10.49
CA GLY A 67 37.19 -31.38 11.65
C GLY A 67 37.67 -29.93 11.81
N ALA A 68 37.55 -29.23 12.94
CA ALA A 68 37.15 -29.59 14.29
C ALA A 68 36.73 -28.28 15.00
N CYS A 69 35.58 -28.29 15.68
CA CYS A 69 35.22 -27.31 16.70
C CYS A 69 34.75 -28.14 17.90
N GLU A 70 35.58 -28.28 18.92
CA GLU A 70 35.23 -28.97 20.16
C GLU A 70 34.67 -27.97 21.18
N ASP A 71 33.67 -28.46 21.91
CA ASP A 71 32.82 -27.81 22.91
C ASP A 71 33.38 -28.09 24.30
N ASP A 72 33.58 -27.07 25.14
CA ASP A 72 34.01 -27.21 26.53
C ASP A 72 33.20 -26.26 27.46
N GLY A 73 32.18 -26.81 28.15
CA GLY A 73 31.83 -26.40 29.52
C GLY A 73 32.61 -27.27 30.54
N PRO A 74 32.38 -27.25 31.89
CA PRO A 74 31.40 -26.52 32.72
C PRO A 74 32.03 -25.92 34.03
N ASP A 75 31.24 -25.30 34.95
CA ASP A 75 31.07 -25.78 36.35
C ASP A 75 30.03 -24.94 37.13
N THR A 76 29.23 -25.65 37.92
CA THR A 76 28.15 -25.23 38.81
C THR A 76 28.63 -25.22 40.26
N ARG A 77 28.24 -24.22 41.07
CA ARG A 77 28.19 -24.34 42.54
C ARG A 77 27.28 -23.26 43.16
N GLY A 78 26.19 -23.68 43.82
CA GLY A 78 25.39 -22.85 44.75
C GLY A 78 26.07 -22.70 46.12
N PRO A 79 25.44 -22.09 47.17
CA PRO A 79 24.05 -22.38 47.57
C PRO A 79 23.23 -21.21 48.23
N ASP A 80 22.01 -21.58 48.69
CA ASP A 80 21.17 -21.02 49.78
C ASP A 80 20.06 -19.96 49.50
N ASP A 81 18.87 -20.51 49.22
CA ASP A 81 17.58 -20.37 49.94
C ASP A 81 17.28 -19.12 50.80
N VAL A 82 16.30 -18.30 50.37
CA VAL A 82 15.21 -17.77 51.22
C VAL A 82 13.95 -17.52 50.38
N THR A 83 12.89 -18.26 50.73
CA THR A 83 11.49 -18.10 50.32
C THR A 83 10.81 -16.83 50.87
N THR A 84 9.96 -16.17 50.07
CA THR A 84 8.61 -15.64 50.44
C THR A 84 7.94 -15.10 49.16
N GLN A 85 6.88 -15.70 48.60
CA GLN A 85 5.47 -15.76 49.01
C GLN A 85 4.61 -14.78 48.18
N GLU A 86 3.64 -15.37 47.48
CA GLU A 86 2.64 -14.73 46.61
C GLU A 86 1.74 -13.72 47.34
N HIS A 87 1.34 -12.66 46.63
CA HIS A 87 0.02 -12.05 46.83
C HIS A 87 -0.64 -11.67 45.49
N ARG A 88 -1.66 -12.47 45.13
CA ARG A 88 -2.74 -12.11 44.21
C ARG A 88 -3.67 -11.11 44.90
N VAL A 89 -4.00 -10.02 44.22
CA VAL A 89 -5.29 -9.34 44.35
C VAL A 89 -5.75 -8.96 42.94
N GLY A 90 -6.93 -9.42 42.57
CA GLY A 90 -7.60 -9.06 41.33
C GLY A 90 -8.58 -7.89 41.50
N GLY A 91 -9.00 -7.35 40.35
CA GLY A 91 -10.30 -6.72 40.19
C GLY A 91 -10.29 -5.20 40.00
N GLY A 92 -10.88 -4.76 38.90
CA GLY A 92 -11.50 -3.44 38.80
C GLY A 92 -10.98 -2.60 37.64
N GLY A 93 -11.65 -2.71 36.49
CA GLY A 93 -11.48 -1.77 35.39
C GLY A 93 -11.81 -0.35 35.81
N LYS A 94 -10.93 0.58 35.43
CA LYS A 94 -11.24 1.97 35.18
C LYS A 94 -10.37 2.41 34.02
N ASN A 95 -11.02 2.94 32.99
CA ASN A 95 -10.41 3.71 31.93
C ASN A 95 -10.03 5.09 32.50
N PRO A 96 -8.78 5.55 32.35
CA PRO A 96 -8.51 6.97 32.47
C PRO A 96 -7.52 7.39 31.38
N ASP A 97 -7.99 8.04 30.32
CA ASP A 97 -7.21 9.18 29.85
C ASP A 97 -8.12 10.23 29.20
N ASN A 98 -8.48 11.20 30.02
CA ASN A 98 -8.90 12.52 29.56
C ASN A 98 -8.21 13.52 30.49
N SER A 99 -6.88 13.51 30.45
CA SER A 99 -6.03 14.45 31.17
C SER A 99 -5.44 15.41 30.15
N ASN A 100 -5.95 16.65 30.13
CA ASN A 100 -5.28 17.80 29.52
C ASN A 100 -4.13 18.25 30.46
N GLU A 101 -3.19 17.36 30.78
CA GLU A 101 -1.90 17.74 31.34
C GLU A 101 -0.90 17.94 30.20
N PRO A 102 -0.03 18.97 30.23
CA PRO A 102 1.02 19.11 29.24
C PRO A 102 1.91 17.87 29.30
N ARG A 103 1.94 17.07 28.22
CA ARG A 103 2.89 15.97 28.12
C ARG A 103 4.29 16.56 28.12
N TYR A 104 5.07 16.18 29.13
CA TYR A 104 6.46 16.58 29.24
C TYR A 104 7.25 15.78 28.22
N VAL A 105 7.73 16.45 27.18
CA VAL A 105 8.67 15.89 26.22
C VAL A 105 10.07 16.03 26.82
N ASP A 106 10.76 14.91 27.05
CA ASP A 106 12.15 14.90 27.52
C ASP A 106 13.07 15.34 26.37
N GLN A 107 13.44 16.63 26.41
CA GLN A 107 14.25 17.25 25.36
C GLN A 107 15.65 16.62 25.27
N ASP A 108 16.22 16.14 26.38
CA ASP A 108 17.55 15.56 26.39
C ASP A 108 17.54 14.18 25.72
N ALA A 109 16.51 13.37 26.00
CA ALA A 109 16.30 12.08 25.33
C ALA A 109 16.11 12.23 23.81
N ILE A 110 15.39 13.25 23.35
CA ILE A 110 15.25 13.53 21.91
C ILE A 110 16.58 13.92 21.28
N GLN A 111 17.42 14.71 21.96
CA GLN A 111 18.72 15.09 21.42
C GLN A 111 19.63 13.87 21.22
N ASP A 112 19.56 12.88 22.10
CA ASP A 112 20.28 11.62 21.94
C ASP A 112 19.78 10.84 20.71
N GLU A 113 18.46 10.68 20.54
CA GLU A 113 17.86 10.00 19.37
C GLU A 113 18.14 10.74 18.05
N LEU A 114 18.04 12.07 18.06
CA LEU A 114 18.38 12.92 16.91
C LEU A 114 19.86 12.80 16.55
N SER A 115 20.74 12.72 17.55
CA SER A 115 22.18 12.53 17.32
C SER A 115 22.46 11.15 16.72
N GLU A 116 21.77 10.10 17.17
CA GLU A 116 21.89 8.75 16.62
C GLU A 116 21.41 8.68 15.15
N ILE A 117 20.28 9.32 14.83
CA ILE A 117 19.78 9.39 13.44
C ILE A 117 20.76 10.17 12.55
N ARG A 118 21.29 11.30 13.01
CA ARG A 118 22.31 12.06 12.27
C ARG A 118 23.59 11.27 12.07
N GLU A 119 24.05 10.57 13.10
CA GLU A 119 25.21 9.69 12.98
C GLU A 119 24.97 8.57 11.96
N TYR A 120 23.74 8.05 11.88
CA TYR A 120 23.36 7.08 10.84
C TYR A 120 23.40 7.69 9.44
N LEU A 121 22.80 8.87 9.24
CA LEU A 121 22.76 9.58 7.95
C LEU A 121 24.17 10.00 7.47
N ASP A 122 25.02 10.48 8.37
CA ASP A 122 26.39 10.88 8.05
C ASP A 122 27.29 9.69 7.68
N LYS A 123 26.97 8.48 8.19
CA LYS A 123 27.68 7.23 7.88
C LYS A 123 27.18 6.67 6.55
N GLY A 124 27.73 7.21 5.46
CA GLY A 124 27.45 6.67 4.12
C GLY A 124 27.73 5.15 3.99
N PHE A 125 27.07 4.51 3.02
CA PHE A 125 27.07 3.06 2.72
C PHE A 125 28.42 2.30 2.76
N TRP A 126 29.55 3.02 2.74
CA TRP A 126 30.91 2.45 2.71
C TRP A 126 31.55 2.19 4.08
N ASP A 127 30.95 2.71 5.17
CA ASP A 127 31.53 2.54 6.50
C ASP A 127 31.07 1.19 7.08
N LEU A 128 31.89 0.15 6.88
CA LEU A 128 31.69 -1.19 7.45
C LEU A 128 31.74 -1.07 8.98
N CYS A 129 30.58 -0.86 9.58
CA CYS A 129 30.46 -0.74 11.00
C CYS A 129 30.60 -2.14 11.66
N LEU A 130 31.83 -2.46 12.10
CA LEU A 130 32.19 -3.78 12.64
C LEU A 130 31.82 -3.94 14.13
N PHE A 131 31.62 -2.84 14.87
CA PHE A 131 31.20 -2.84 16.28
C PHE A 131 30.39 -1.57 16.61
N ASN A 132 29.28 -1.72 17.35
CA ASN A 132 28.45 -0.63 17.91
C ASN A 132 27.87 0.35 16.87
N CYS A 133 27.06 -0.17 15.94
CA CYS A 133 26.43 0.64 14.90
C CYS A 133 25.24 1.42 15.43
N PRO A 134 25.00 2.65 14.93
CA PRO A 134 23.75 3.32 15.20
C PRO A 134 22.60 2.43 14.72
N ARG A 135 21.50 2.42 15.47
CA ARG A 135 20.30 1.70 15.07
C ARG A 135 19.78 2.27 13.77
N HIS A 136 19.07 1.42 13.01
CA HIS A 136 18.38 1.90 11.83
C HIS A 136 17.34 2.96 12.24
N PRO A 137 17.15 4.07 11.50
CA PRO A 137 16.23 5.12 11.92
C PRO A 137 14.79 4.64 12.17
N SER A 138 14.32 3.62 11.45
CA SER A 138 13.01 3.02 11.73
C SER A 138 12.94 2.31 13.10
N GLU A 139 14.04 1.76 13.61
CA GLU A 139 14.10 1.19 14.97
C GLU A 139 14.08 2.28 16.05
N VAL A 140 14.78 3.39 15.79
CA VAL A 140 14.76 4.59 16.66
C VAL A 140 13.35 5.16 16.73
N MET A 141 12.81 5.54 15.58
CA MET A 141 11.51 6.22 15.44
C MET A 141 10.33 5.31 15.84
N GLY A 142 10.49 4.00 15.73
CA GLY A 142 9.48 3.02 16.16
C GLY A 142 9.15 3.15 17.65
N GLY A 143 10.15 3.43 18.49
CA GLY A 143 10.02 3.61 19.93
C GLY A 143 9.50 4.98 20.37
N MET A 144 9.57 5.98 19.50
CA MET A 144 9.18 7.36 19.82
C MET A 144 7.65 7.54 19.87
N THR A 145 7.22 8.43 20.75
CA THR A 145 5.85 8.97 20.82
C THR A 145 5.60 9.94 19.66
N ALA A 146 4.32 10.30 19.45
CA ALA A 146 3.95 11.29 18.44
C ALA A 146 4.62 12.66 18.68
N ASP A 147 4.64 13.13 19.93
CA ASP A 147 5.23 14.43 20.29
C ASP A 147 6.76 14.46 20.06
N GLU A 148 7.44 13.35 20.34
CA GLU A 148 8.87 13.19 20.08
C GLU A 148 9.16 13.14 18.58
N LEU A 149 8.35 12.45 17.78
CA LEU A 149 8.50 12.42 16.32
C LEU A 149 8.20 13.77 15.69
N ASN A 150 7.17 14.48 16.13
CA ASN A 150 6.88 15.84 15.68
C ASN A 150 8.08 16.77 15.92
N THR A 151 8.71 16.66 17.11
CA THR A 151 9.91 17.43 17.46
C THR A 151 11.10 17.03 16.61
N LEU A 152 11.32 15.73 16.40
CA LEU A 152 12.39 15.18 15.56
C LEU A 152 12.27 15.71 14.12
N MET A 153 11.11 15.49 13.48
CA MET A 153 10.87 15.90 12.10
C MET A 153 11.03 17.40 11.89
N SER A 154 10.63 18.22 12.88
CA SER A 154 10.80 19.68 12.83
C SER A 154 12.25 20.15 13.03
N SER A 155 13.13 19.27 13.53
CA SER A 155 14.53 19.59 13.86
C SER A 155 15.52 19.18 12.77
N LEU A 156 15.07 18.38 11.80
CA LEU A 156 15.85 17.93 10.66
C LEU A 156 15.87 18.99 9.54
N THR A 157 16.95 18.99 8.78
CA THR A 157 17.08 19.76 7.54
C THR A 157 16.33 19.07 6.40
N GLU A 158 16.04 19.79 5.32
CA GLU A 158 15.35 19.21 4.17
C GLU A 158 16.09 18.01 3.55
N ASP A 159 17.43 18.03 3.51
CA ASP A 159 18.22 16.94 2.94
C ASP A 159 18.21 15.70 3.85
N GLU A 160 18.32 15.90 5.16
CA GLU A 160 18.15 14.82 6.15
C GLU A 160 16.75 14.20 6.04
N ILE A 161 15.70 15.02 5.86
CA ILE A 161 14.32 14.55 5.68
C ILE A 161 14.19 13.68 4.42
N ARG A 162 14.71 14.12 3.27
CA ARG A 162 14.64 13.37 2.01
C ARG A 162 15.36 12.02 2.12
N GLU A 163 16.53 12.02 2.73
CA GLU A 163 17.28 10.78 2.93
C GLU A 163 16.55 9.84 3.89
N LEU A 164 16.04 10.38 5.01
CA LEU A 164 15.32 9.62 6.02
C LEU A 164 14.02 9.00 5.48
N LEU A 165 13.19 9.76 4.76
CA LEU A 165 11.93 9.27 4.17
C LEU A 165 12.14 8.19 3.11
N GLY A 166 13.29 8.18 2.43
CA GLY A 166 13.67 7.15 1.48
C GLY A 166 14.09 5.81 2.11
N MET A 167 14.22 5.74 3.44
CA MET A 167 14.63 4.53 4.15
C MET A 167 13.46 3.59 4.45
N ASP A 168 13.77 2.29 4.44
CA ASP A 168 12.78 1.25 4.66
C ASP A 168 12.10 1.38 6.04
N GLY A 169 10.77 1.31 6.05
CA GLY A 169 9.93 1.43 7.25
C GLY A 169 9.81 2.83 7.88
N VAL A 170 10.62 3.81 7.50
CA VAL A 170 10.54 5.17 8.08
C VAL A 170 9.26 5.88 7.67
N ARG A 171 8.91 5.84 6.38
CA ARG A 171 7.70 6.48 5.82
C ARG A 171 6.44 6.11 6.60
N GLU A 172 6.21 4.83 6.85
CA GLU A 172 5.02 4.35 7.58
C GLU A 172 4.99 4.83 9.05
N ILE A 173 6.15 4.91 9.71
CA ILE A 173 6.24 5.45 11.08
C ILE A 173 5.89 6.95 11.09
N VAL A 174 6.42 7.71 10.12
CA VAL A 174 6.13 9.14 9.97
C VAL A 174 4.64 9.34 9.71
N LEU A 175 4.06 8.68 8.72
CA LEU A 175 2.65 8.87 8.34
C LEU A 175 1.65 8.41 9.42
N SER A 176 2.00 7.42 10.24
CA SER A 176 1.10 6.90 11.27
C SER A 176 1.10 7.69 12.58
N LYS A 177 2.13 8.52 12.84
CA LYS A 177 2.31 9.21 14.13
C LYS A 177 2.49 10.73 14.04
N VAL A 178 3.07 11.25 12.95
CA VAL A 178 3.38 12.68 12.81
C VAL A 178 2.11 13.48 12.49
N ASP A 179 2.01 14.69 13.05
CA ASP A 179 0.85 15.56 12.88
C ASP A 179 0.62 15.95 11.41
N LEU A 180 -0.65 16.05 11.00
CA LEU A 180 -1.02 16.35 9.61
C LEU A 180 -0.42 17.65 9.06
N GLU A 181 -0.29 18.68 9.89
CA GLU A 181 0.32 19.95 9.47
C GLU A 181 1.79 19.75 9.10
N ILE A 182 2.55 19.00 9.91
CA ILE A 182 3.93 18.65 9.61
C ILE A 182 4.00 17.75 8.37
N LEU A 183 3.12 16.75 8.23
CA LEU A 183 3.08 15.90 7.02
C LEU A 183 2.87 16.72 5.74
N ARG A 184 2.04 17.77 5.81
CA ARG A 184 1.81 18.69 4.69
C ARG A 184 3.04 19.52 4.37
N ASP A 185 3.78 19.97 5.37
CA ASP A 185 5.06 20.67 5.17
C ASP A 185 6.11 19.72 4.58
N LEU A 186 6.18 18.47 5.05
CA LEU A 186 7.11 17.45 4.54
C LEU A 186 6.85 17.11 3.07
N ARG A 187 5.59 17.14 2.63
CA ARG A 187 5.23 16.93 1.22
C ARG A 187 5.84 17.97 0.27
N ASP A 188 6.07 19.19 0.74
CA ASP A 188 6.74 20.23 -0.04
C ASP A 188 8.26 19.99 -0.15
N ILE A 189 8.83 19.21 0.80
CA ILE A 189 10.24 18.84 0.84
C ILE A 189 10.51 17.59 -0.02
N ASP A 190 9.72 16.55 0.20
CA ASP A 190 9.72 15.29 -0.56
C ASP A 190 8.29 14.91 -0.97
N ARG A 191 7.98 15.20 -2.23
CA ARG A 191 6.66 14.95 -2.80
C ARG A 191 6.30 13.48 -2.85
N HIS A 192 7.29 12.60 -3.03
CA HIS A 192 7.06 11.15 -3.20
C HIS A 192 7.07 10.41 -1.86
N GLY A 193 7.68 11.01 -0.82
CA GLY A 193 7.77 10.41 0.51
C GLY A 193 6.47 10.43 1.32
N ILE A 194 5.50 11.30 0.97
CA ILE A 194 4.27 11.49 1.78
C ILE A 194 3.00 11.01 1.08
N ASP A 195 2.82 11.36 -0.18
CA ASP A 195 1.63 11.03 -0.97
C ASP A 195 2.05 10.47 -2.34
N PRO A 196 1.21 9.65 -3.01
CA PRO A 196 1.55 9.05 -4.29
C PRO A 196 1.87 10.09 -5.36
N SER A 197 2.76 9.74 -6.29
CA SER A 197 3.08 10.62 -7.40
C SER A 197 1.98 10.66 -8.46
N PHE A 198 2.03 11.69 -9.32
CA PHE A 198 1.20 11.80 -10.52
C PHE A 198 1.97 11.38 -11.78
N ASP A 199 3.02 10.58 -11.62
CA ASP A 199 3.79 10.10 -12.76
C ASP A 199 2.91 9.26 -13.69
N ASP A 200 3.16 9.39 -14.99
CA ASP A 200 2.49 8.65 -16.06
C ASP A 200 0.95 8.74 -16.15
N VAL A 201 0.29 9.59 -15.34
CA VAL A 201 -1.16 9.85 -15.44
C VAL A 201 -1.54 10.26 -16.88
N GLY A 202 -2.36 9.45 -17.52
CA GLY A 202 -2.87 9.58 -18.89
C GLY A 202 -4.27 10.18 -18.97
N GLY A 203 -5.04 10.07 -17.88
CA GLY A 203 -6.44 10.50 -17.76
C GLY A 203 -7.44 9.40 -18.15
N ASP A 204 -8.73 9.67 -17.94
CA ASP A 204 -9.79 8.69 -18.24
C ASP A 204 -9.92 8.46 -19.76
N SER A 205 -9.51 7.27 -20.20
CA SER A 205 -9.57 6.88 -21.62
C SER A 205 -10.99 6.55 -22.11
N ALA A 206 -11.94 6.31 -21.20
CA ALA A 206 -13.35 6.14 -21.50
C ALA A 206 -14.10 7.49 -21.53
N ASN A 207 -13.61 8.50 -20.79
CA ASN A 207 -14.09 9.89 -20.85
C ASN A 207 -13.00 10.89 -21.28
N THR A 208 -12.76 11.03 -22.59
CA THR A 208 -11.72 11.96 -23.06
C THR A 208 -12.03 13.44 -22.82
N LYS A 209 -13.24 13.80 -22.40
CA LYS A 209 -13.56 15.18 -22.00
C LYS A 209 -12.80 15.60 -20.76
N ASP A 210 -12.51 14.65 -19.86
CA ASP A 210 -11.79 14.92 -18.63
C ASP A 210 -10.27 14.94 -18.84
N GLY A 211 -9.80 14.26 -19.90
CA GLY A 211 -8.48 14.41 -20.51
C GLY A 211 -7.28 14.17 -19.58
N LYS A 212 -6.07 14.26 -20.15
CA LYS A 212 -4.86 14.26 -19.33
C LYS A 212 -4.79 15.54 -18.51
N ARG A 213 -4.70 15.39 -17.19
CA ARG A 213 -4.55 16.52 -16.26
C ARG A 213 -3.08 16.89 -16.09
N THR A 214 -2.81 18.19 -16.07
CA THR A 214 -1.47 18.74 -15.79
C THR A 214 -1.48 19.73 -14.62
N ASP A 215 -2.66 19.98 -14.06
CA ASP A 215 -2.93 20.97 -13.02
C ASP A 215 -3.27 20.32 -11.67
N LEU A 216 -2.64 19.18 -11.38
CA LEU A 216 -2.90 18.38 -10.18
C LEU A 216 -2.10 18.88 -8.97
N GLY A 217 -2.77 18.93 -7.82
CA GLY A 217 -2.19 19.23 -6.52
C GLY A 217 -2.88 18.45 -5.40
N TRP A 218 -2.49 18.73 -4.17
CA TRP A 218 -3.05 18.12 -2.96
C TRP A 218 -3.75 19.18 -2.12
N ALA A 219 -4.95 18.86 -1.62
CA ALA A 219 -5.64 19.73 -0.69
C ALA A 219 -6.52 18.94 0.28
N GLU A 220 -6.73 19.51 1.46
CA GLU A 220 -7.71 19.00 2.42
C GLU A 220 -9.12 19.04 1.79
N TYR A 221 -9.91 17.99 2.03
CA TYR A 221 -11.33 17.97 1.72
C TYR A 221 -12.15 18.42 2.93
N PRO A 222 -12.74 19.63 2.92
CA PRO A 222 -13.35 20.20 4.11
C PRO A 222 -14.57 19.40 4.60
N ASN A 223 -14.62 19.10 5.90
CA ASN A 223 -15.70 18.33 6.55
C ASN A 223 -15.93 16.93 5.95
N GLY A 224 -14.91 16.36 5.32
CA GLY A 224 -14.95 14.99 4.82
C GLY A 224 -15.14 13.97 5.94
N ARG A 225 -15.88 12.91 5.66
CA ARG A 225 -16.14 11.79 6.57
C ARG A 225 -15.73 10.52 5.86
N LEU A 226 -15.14 9.58 6.59
CA LEU A 226 -14.73 8.32 5.97
C LEU A 226 -15.96 7.55 5.43
N TRP A 227 -17.02 7.47 6.23
CA TRP A 227 -18.25 6.72 5.94
C TRP A 227 -19.48 7.63 5.76
N GLY A 228 -20.57 7.05 5.25
CA GLY A 228 -21.90 7.68 5.25
C GLY A 228 -22.42 8.01 6.66
N ASP A 229 -23.44 8.87 6.74
CA ASP A 229 -24.06 9.33 8.00
C ASP A 229 -24.54 8.19 8.91
N ASP A 230 -24.98 7.09 8.32
CA ASP A 230 -25.45 5.88 8.97
C ASP A 230 -24.37 4.79 9.06
N GLY A 231 -23.13 5.10 8.65
CA GLY A 231 -22.02 4.16 8.55
C GLY A 231 -22.15 3.17 7.39
N ASN A 232 -23.16 3.31 6.53
CA ASN A 232 -23.29 2.49 5.34
C ASN A 232 -22.35 2.98 4.24
N ILE A 233 -21.94 2.04 3.40
CA ILE A 233 -21.20 2.29 2.17
C ILE A 233 -21.89 1.51 1.06
N SER A 234 -21.79 2.01 -0.17
CA SER A 234 -22.28 1.30 -1.34
C SER A 234 -21.62 1.86 -2.60
N SER A 235 -21.86 1.23 -3.75
CA SER A 235 -21.42 1.80 -5.02
C SER A 235 -21.97 3.22 -5.27
N ASP A 236 -23.02 3.66 -4.57
CA ASP A 236 -23.61 5.00 -4.76
C ASP A 236 -22.70 6.12 -4.25
N ASP A 237 -21.69 5.78 -3.42
CA ASP A 237 -20.66 6.72 -2.97
C ASP A 237 -19.61 7.00 -4.05
N LEU A 238 -19.59 6.21 -5.13
CA LEU A 238 -18.60 6.31 -6.19
C LEU A 238 -18.87 7.49 -7.12
N ARG A 239 -17.82 8.23 -7.43
CA ARG A 239 -17.82 9.16 -8.55
C ARG A 239 -16.41 9.35 -9.06
N GLN A 240 -16.08 8.61 -10.11
CA GLN A 240 -14.80 8.73 -10.80
C GLN A 240 -14.58 10.16 -11.31
N GLY A 241 -13.32 10.57 -11.28
CA GLY A 241 -12.85 11.79 -11.92
C GLY A 241 -11.99 11.48 -13.15
N ALA A 242 -11.00 12.32 -13.38
CA ALA A 242 -10.12 12.31 -14.54
C ALA A 242 -8.97 11.28 -14.43
N LEU A 243 -9.28 10.05 -14.02
CA LEU A 243 -8.33 8.92 -13.93
C LEU A 243 -8.90 7.69 -14.64
N GLY A 244 -8.05 6.90 -15.29
CA GLY A 244 -8.43 5.73 -16.08
C GLY A 244 -8.68 4.45 -15.26
N ASP A 245 -9.18 4.55 -14.04
CA ASP A 245 -9.23 3.48 -13.04
C ASP A 245 -10.67 2.97 -12.76
N CYS A 246 -11.58 3.13 -13.72
CA CYS A 246 -12.97 2.66 -13.62
C CYS A 246 -13.12 1.21 -13.14
N TRP A 247 -12.16 0.35 -13.48
CA TRP A 247 -12.08 -1.03 -13.06
C TRP A 247 -11.92 -1.18 -11.55
N TRP A 248 -11.09 -0.32 -10.94
CA TRP A 248 -10.86 -0.25 -9.50
C TRP A 248 -12.14 0.20 -8.80
N LEU A 249 -12.73 1.31 -9.25
CA LEU A 249 -13.99 1.82 -8.70
C LEU A 249 -15.14 0.81 -8.81
N ALA A 250 -15.30 0.17 -9.97
CA ALA A 250 -16.31 -0.86 -10.16
C ALA A 250 -16.05 -2.10 -9.27
N GLY A 251 -14.80 -2.54 -9.15
CA GLY A 251 -14.42 -3.64 -8.28
C GLY A 251 -14.76 -3.38 -6.82
N MET A 252 -14.30 -2.24 -6.27
CA MET A 252 -14.61 -1.86 -4.89
C MET A 252 -16.10 -1.56 -4.67
N GLY A 253 -16.79 -0.99 -5.65
CA GLY A 253 -18.24 -0.77 -5.60
C GLY A 253 -19.03 -2.07 -5.48
N ALA A 254 -18.66 -3.09 -6.26
CA ALA A 254 -19.31 -4.40 -6.19
C ALA A 254 -19.08 -5.08 -4.84
N ILE A 255 -17.88 -4.96 -4.26
CA ILE A 255 -17.60 -5.43 -2.91
C ILE A 255 -18.39 -4.63 -1.87
N ALA A 256 -18.47 -3.30 -1.99
CA ALA A 256 -19.23 -2.46 -1.08
C ALA A 256 -20.71 -2.83 -1.05
N ASP A 257 -21.30 -3.18 -2.18
CA ASP A 257 -22.70 -3.59 -2.28
C ASP A 257 -22.98 -4.97 -1.67
N GLN A 258 -22.07 -5.94 -1.87
CA GLN A 258 -22.29 -7.32 -1.43
C GLN A 258 -21.73 -7.62 -0.04
N ASN A 259 -20.54 -7.10 0.26
CA ASN A 259 -19.76 -7.40 1.45
C ASN A 259 -19.08 -6.12 2.01
N PRO A 260 -19.84 -5.09 2.42
CA PRO A 260 -19.30 -3.79 2.85
C PRO A 260 -18.30 -3.88 4.01
N GLU A 261 -18.43 -4.90 4.85
CA GLU A 261 -17.56 -5.10 6.00
C GLU A 261 -16.11 -5.41 5.61
N ILE A 262 -15.86 -5.97 4.42
CA ILE A 262 -14.49 -6.17 3.91
C ILE A 262 -13.79 -4.83 3.79
N ILE A 263 -14.40 -3.87 3.08
CA ILE A 263 -13.86 -2.51 2.91
C ILE A 263 -13.73 -1.79 4.25
N LYS A 264 -14.72 -1.89 5.14
CA LYS A 264 -14.65 -1.24 6.45
C LYS A 264 -13.50 -1.76 7.31
N GLN A 265 -13.18 -3.05 7.22
CA GLN A 265 -12.09 -3.66 7.97
C GLN A 265 -10.71 -3.31 7.39
N MET A 266 -10.62 -3.06 6.07
CA MET A 266 -9.37 -2.64 5.44
C MET A 266 -8.91 -1.27 5.94
N ILE A 267 -9.82 -0.32 6.19
CA ILE A 267 -9.47 1.07 6.48
C ILE A 267 -9.53 1.36 7.98
N LYS A 268 -8.37 1.71 8.55
CA LYS A 268 -8.23 2.19 9.92
C LYS A 268 -7.85 3.66 9.94
N GLN A 269 -8.64 4.48 10.62
CA GLN A 269 -8.25 5.87 10.93
C GLN A 269 -7.26 5.91 12.10
N ASN A 270 -6.14 6.61 11.91
CA ASN A 270 -5.10 6.81 12.91
C ASN A 270 -5.41 8.03 13.79
N ALA A 271 -4.76 8.10 14.96
CA ALA A 271 -4.99 9.17 15.94
C ALA A 271 -4.59 10.56 15.43
N ASN A 272 -3.59 10.63 14.55
CA ASN A 272 -3.16 11.85 13.88
C ASN A 272 -4.08 12.25 12.70
N GLY A 273 -5.06 11.42 12.33
CA GLY A 273 -6.02 11.70 11.26
C GLY A 273 -5.65 11.12 9.87
N THR A 274 -4.52 10.42 9.74
CA THR A 274 -4.23 9.62 8.53
C THR A 274 -5.06 8.32 8.50
N TYR A 275 -5.02 7.61 7.38
CA TYR A 275 -5.68 6.32 7.22
C TYR A 275 -4.67 5.25 6.83
N THR A 276 -4.66 4.14 7.55
CA THR A 276 -3.93 2.93 7.17
C THR A 276 -4.89 1.96 6.51
N VAL A 277 -4.57 1.54 5.30
CA VAL A 277 -5.31 0.54 4.51
C VAL A 277 -4.54 -0.77 4.54
N THR A 278 -5.20 -1.87 4.93
CA THR A 278 -4.65 -3.23 4.83
C THR A 278 -5.28 -3.94 3.65
N PHE A 279 -4.48 -4.34 2.66
CA PHE A 279 -4.95 -5.06 1.48
C PHE A 279 -5.10 -6.56 1.74
N GLY A 280 -5.74 -7.28 0.82
CA GLY A 280 -6.04 -8.71 0.96
C GLY A 280 -4.80 -9.60 1.10
N ASP A 281 -3.65 -9.15 0.58
CA ASP A 281 -2.35 -9.81 0.74
C ASP A 281 -1.65 -9.50 2.08
N GLY A 282 -2.26 -8.65 2.92
CA GLY A 282 -1.74 -8.21 4.21
C GLY A 282 -0.81 -7.00 4.14
N GLU A 283 -0.51 -6.47 2.95
CA GLU A 283 0.27 -5.25 2.82
C GLU A 283 -0.50 -4.05 3.41
N GLN A 284 0.23 -3.20 4.14
CA GLN A 284 -0.33 -2.01 4.76
C GLN A 284 0.27 -0.76 4.15
N VAL A 285 -0.62 0.19 3.85
CA VAL A 285 -0.26 1.50 3.31
C VAL A 285 -0.94 2.57 4.13
N THR A 286 -0.17 3.54 4.61
CA THR A 286 -0.73 4.73 5.26
C THR A 286 -0.79 5.91 4.28
N VAL A 287 -1.91 6.64 4.28
CA VAL A 287 -2.14 7.82 3.43
C VAL A 287 -2.73 8.99 4.22
N THR A 288 -2.42 10.21 3.81
CA THR A 288 -3.03 11.43 4.36
C THR A 288 -4.47 11.61 3.88
N PRO A 289 -5.33 12.35 4.61
CA PRO A 289 -6.71 12.65 4.19
C PRO A 289 -6.80 13.66 3.02
N ASP A 290 -5.69 14.28 2.63
CA ASP A 290 -5.66 15.25 1.53
C ASP A 290 -5.95 14.53 0.20
N LEU A 291 -6.80 15.11 -0.64
CA LEU A 291 -7.21 14.53 -1.91
C LEU A 291 -6.49 15.20 -3.07
N VAL A 292 -6.41 14.48 -4.19
CA VAL A 292 -5.94 15.05 -5.44
C VAL A 292 -6.96 16.06 -5.94
N VAL A 293 -6.53 17.31 -6.12
CA VAL A 293 -7.36 18.40 -6.60
C VAL A 293 -6.80 19.03 -7.86
N ASN A 294 -7.67 19.71 -8.58
CA ASN A 294 -7.30 20.53 -9.72
C ASN A 294 -6.95 21.98 -9.33
N SER A 295 -6.62 22.79 -10.34
CA SER A 295 -6.36 24.23 -10.18
C SER A 295 -7.51 25.05 -9.56
N ASN A 296 -8.74 24.52 -9.56
CA ASN A 296 -9.90 25.13 -8.89
C ASN A 296 -10.15 24.52 -7.50
N ASN A 297 -9.20 23.77 -6.95
CA ASN A 297 -9.28 23.11 -5.65
C ASN A 297 -10.47 22.13 -5.52
N SER A 298 -10.90 21.55 -6.64
CA SER A 298 -11.95 20.51 -6.67
C SER A 298 -11.31 19.14 -6.87
N PRO A 299 -11.86 18.05 -6.29
CA PRO A 299 -11.36 16.69 -6.48
C PRO A 299 -11.17 16.37 -7.97
N ALA A 300 -9.99 15.87 -8.32
CA ALA A 300 -9.60 15.60 -9.70
C ALA A 300 -9.82 14.14 -10.09
N PHE A 301 -9.63 13.20 -9.16
CA PHE A 301 -9.85 11.76 -9.33
C PHE A 301 -11.15 11.34 -8.61
N SER A 302 -11.18 10.27 -7.83
CA SER A 302 -12.38 9.89 -7.07
C SER A 302 -12.92 11.05 -6.23
N ASN A 303 -14.18 11.41 -6.50
CA ASN A 303 -14.83 12.60 -5.97
C ASN A 303 -15.83 12.22 -4.86
N PRO A 304 -15.58 12.60 -3.59
CA PRO A 304 -16.47 12.29 -2.48
C PRO A 304 -17.93 12.73 -2.73
N GLN A 305 -18.88 11.78 -2.68
CA GLN A 305 -20.30 12.07 -2.73
C GLN A 305 -20.85 12.31 -1.31
N ASN A 306 -21.59 13.40 -1.10
CA ASN A 306 -22.13 13.79 0.22
C ASN A 306 -21.07 13.83 1.34
N GLY A 307 -19.83 14.14 0.97
CA GLY A 307 -18.67 14.18 1.88
C GLY A 307 -18.13 12.82 2.30
N VAL A 308 -18.56 11.71 1.68
CA VAL A 308 -18.10 10.34 1.95
C VAL A 308 -16.80 10.07 1.19
N MET A 309 -15.72 9.80 1.92
CA MET A 309 -14.34 9.77 1.38
C MET A 309 -13.77 8.38 1.16
N TRP A 310 -14.38 7.30 1.65
CA TRP A 310 -13.80 5.96 1.52
C TRP A 310 -13.36 5.58 0.09
N PRO A 311 -14.06 5.97 -1.00
CA PRO A 311 -13.61 5.62 -2.35
C PRO A 311 -12.28 6.32 -2.69
N ALA A 312 -12.15 7.59 -2.31
CA ALA A 312 -10.95 8.38 -2.58
C ALA A 312 -9.76 7.97 -1.70
N ILE A 313 -10.03 7.55 -0.46
CA ILE A 313 -8.98 7.00 0.43
C ILE A 313 -8.46 5.66 -0.12
N LEU A 314 -9.32 4.76 -0.58
CA LEU A 314 -8.89 3.49 -1.19
C LEU A 314 -8.17 3.69 -2.52
N GLU A 315 -8.68 4.55 -3.42
CA GLU A 315 -7.99 4.92 -4.67
C GLU A 315 -6.57 5.41 -4.40
N LYS A 316 -6.41 6.33 -3.43
CA LYS A 316 -5.11 6.87 -3.04
C LYS A 316 -4.17 5.82 -2.44
N ALA A 317 -4.67 4.98 -1.53
CA ALA A 317 -3.86 3.92 -0.93
C ALA A 317 -3.44 2.87 -1.96
N TYR A 318 -4.29 2.57 -2.94
CA TYR A 318 -3.96 1.64 -4.00
C TYR A 318 -2.93 2.24 -4.98
N ALA A 319 -3.06 3.53 -5.32
CA ALA A 319 -2.05 4.25 -6.09
C ALA A 319 -0.68 4.26 -5.38
N GLU A 320 -0.64 4.36 -4.05
CA GLU A 320 0.61 4.25 -3.29
C GLU A 320 1.20 2.83 -3.38
N LYS A 321 0.38 1.79 -3.19
CA LYS A 321 0.79 0.39 -3.29
C LYS A 321 1.42 0.08 -4.66
N GLU A 322 0.79 0.58 -5.72
CA GLU A 322 1.26 0.36 -7.10
C GLU A 322 2.37 1.35 -7.52
N GLY A 323 2.59 2.42 -6.74
CA GLY A 323 3.69 3.37 -6.87
C GLY A 323 3.33 4.74 -7.46
N SER A 324 2.24 4.85 -8.22
CA SER A 324 1.69 6.15 -8.65
C SER A 324 0.24 6.04 -9.10
N PHE A 325 -0.45 7.17 -9.26
CA PHE A 325 -1.79 7.17 -9.88
C PHE A 325 -1.78 6.73 -11.34
N GLY A 326 -0.68 6.92 -12.08
CA GLY A 326 -0.57 6.45 -13.47
C GLY A 326 -0.52 4.94 -13.59
N GLU A 327 0.01 4.24 -12.58
CA GLU A 327 0.13 2.77 -12.58
C GLU A 327 -1.22 2.06 -12.37
N ILE A 328 -2.24 2.75 -11.85
CA ILE A 328 -3.59 2.19 -11.65
C ILE A 328 -4.54 2.47 -12.84
N GLU A 329 -4.07 3.11 -13.91
CA GLU A 329 -4.86 3.32 -15.12
C GLU A 329 -4.99 2.04 -15.96
N GLY A 330 -6.24 1.59 -16.11
CA GLY A 330 -6.59 0.41 -16.91
C GLY A 330 -6.38 -0.91 -16.17
N GLY A 331 -7.41 -1.73 -16.15
CA GLY A 331 -7.41 -3.01 -15.45
C GLY A 331 -8.78 -3.68 -15.53
N TRP A 332 -8.99 -4.67 -14.67
CA TRP A 332 -10.20 -5.49 -14.67
C TRP A 332 -10.83 -5.50 -13.27
N PRO A 333 -12.16 -5.31 -13.12
CA PRO A 333 -12.83 -5.38 -11.82
C PRO A 333 -12.46 -6.59 -10.95
N GLY A 334 -12.19 -7.76 -11.55
CA GLY A 334 -11.72 -8.96 -10.88
C GLY A 334 -10.40 -8.73 -10.15
N ASP A 335 -9.40 -8.15 -10.81
CA ASP A 335 -8.11 -7.79 -10.21
C ASP A 335 -8.30 -6.90 -8.97
N ALA A 336 -9.25 -5.96 -9.02
CA ALA A 336 -9.55 -5.08 -7.88
C ALA A 336 -10.16 -5.86 -6.73
N MET A 337 -11.06 -6.80 -7.03
CA MET A 337 -11.65 -7.69 -6.04
C MET A 337 -10.60 -8.62 -5.40
N GLU A 338 -9.63 -9.13 -6.17
CA GLU A 338 -8.51 -9.93 -5.63
C GLU A 338 -7.67 -9.09 -4.66
N THR A 339 -7.27 -7.87 -5.06
CA THR A 339 -6.50 -6.96 -4.20
C THR A 339 -7.25 -6.62 -2.90
N ILE A 340 -8.57 -6.47 -2.96
CA ILE A 340 -9.42 -6.12 -1.81
C ILE A 340 -9.65 -7.32 -0.87
N THR A 341 -9.91 -8.49 -1.44
CA THR A 341 -10.34 -9.67 -0.67
C THR A 341 -9.18 -10.61 -0.29
N GLY A 342 -8.13 -10.64 -1.10
CA GLY A 342 -7.05 -11.62 -1.03
C GLY A 342 -7.41 -12.98 -1.66
N ASP A 343 -8.64 -13.13 -2.16
CA ASP A 343 -9.14 -14.35 -2.80
C ASP A 343 -9.02 -14.25 -4.33
N ASP A 344 -8.78 -15.38 -5.00
CA ASP A 344 -8.75 -15.45 -6.46
C ASP A 344 -10.12 -15.07 -7.07
N SER A 345 -10.10 -14.28 -8.14
CA SER A 345 -11.30 -13.86 -8.87
C SER A 345 -11.69 -14.83 -9.99
N GLY A 346 -12.97 -14.84 -10.34
CA GLY A 346 -13.48 -15.52 -11.52
C GLY A 346 -13.54 -14.57 -12.71
N ASP A 347 -13.25 -15.07 -13.91
CA ASP A 347 -13.45 -14.35 -15.19
C ASP A 347 -14.11 -15.29 -16.19
N VAL A 348 -15.35 -14.97 -16.56
CA VAL A 348 -16.14 -15.77 -17.51
C VAL A 348 -16.72 -14.89 -18.64
N PRO A 349 -16.82 -15.41 -19.88
CA PRO A 349 -17.44 -14.67 -20.97
C PRO A 349 -18.91 -14.35 -20.70
N SER A 350 -19.32 -13.10 -20.89
CA SER A 350 -20.70 -12.62 -20.71
C SER A 350 -21.72 -13.40 -21.54
N MET A 351 -21.35 -13.75 -22.78
CA MET A 351 -22.18 -14.46 -23.75
C MET A 351 -22.72 -15.81 -23.23
N LEU A 352 -22.03 -16.44 -22.27
CA LEU A 352 -22.40 -17.75 -21.74
C LEU A 352 -23.28 -17.67 -20.48
N GLN A 353 -23.51 -16.47 -19.93
CA GLN A 353 -24.15 -16.33 -18.64
C GLN A 353 -25.68 -16.32 -18.74
N THR A 354 -26.34 -16.91 -17.75
CA THR A 354 -27.80 -16.90 -17.60
C THR A 354 -28.23 -16.03 -16.43
N GLU A 355 -29.49 -15.63 -16.42
CA GLU A 355 -30.05 -14.87 -15.30
C GLU A 355 -29.91 -15.68 -14.00
N GLU A 356 -30.24 -16.97 -14.03
CA GLU A 356 -30.19 -17.85 -12.85
C GLU A 356 -28.79 -18.00 -12.28
N PHE A 357 -27.78 -18.02 -13.15
CA PHE A 357 -26.39 -18.11 -12.71
C PHE A 357 -25.95 -16.82 -12.01
N LEU A 358 -26.16 -15.68 -12.67
CA LEU A 358 -25.73 -14.40 -12.13
C LEU A 358 -26.54 -14.00 -10.88
N SER A 359 -27.84 -14.26 -10.85
CA SER A 359 -28.66 -14.01 -9.65
C SER A 359 -28.23 -14.92 -8.51
N GLY A 360 -27.94 -16.20 -8.79
CA GLY A 360 -27.39 -17.13 -7.80
C GLY A 360 -26.06 -16.67 -7.21
N MET A 361 -25.18 -16.04 -8.01
CA MET A 361 -23.94 -15.46 -7.52
C MET A 361 -24.19 -14.31 -6.53
N LEU A 362 -25.06 -13.35 -6.87
CA LEU A 362 -25.41 -12.25 -5.98
C LEU A 362 -26.11 -12.75 -4.70
N GLU A 363 -27.03 -13.72 -4.81
CA GLU A 363 -27.72 -14.32 -3.65
C GLU A 363 -26.75 -15.05 -2.70
N ASN A 364 -25.64 -15.56 -3.22
CA ASN A 364 -24.56 -16.18 -2.44
C ASN A 364 -23.53 -15.16 -1.90
N GLY A 365 -23.76 -13.86 -2.11
CA GLY A 365 -22.90 -12.77 -1.66
C GLY A 365 -21.63 -12.58 -2.50
N ASN A 366 -21.60 -13.08 -3.74
CA ASN A 366 -20.50 -12.79 -4.64
C ASN A 366 -20.69 -11.41 -5.28
N ALA A 367 -19.63 -10.61 -5.29
CA ALA A 367 -19.56 -9.36 -6.02
C ALA A 367 -19.36 -9.63 -7.51
N ILE A 368 -20.02 -8.86 -8.36
CA ILE A 368 -19.96 -9.00 -9.81
C ILE A 368 -19.65 -7.65 -10.47
N GLY A 369 -18.55 -7.62 -11.21
CA GLY A 369 -18.17 -6.53 -12.10
C GLY A 369 -18.25 -6.96 -13.56
N VAL A 370 -18.55 -6.02 -14.45
CA VAL A 370 -18.61 -6.29 -15.90
C VAL A 370 -17.92 -5.19 -16.69
N THR A 371 -17.45 -5.52 -17.89
CA THR A 371 -16.81 -4.54 -18.79
C THR A 371 -17.45 -4.56 -20.17
N THR A 372 -17.60 -3.39 -20.78
CA THR A 372 -17.85 -3.29 -22.22
C THR A 372 -16.57 -3.65 -23.01
N PRO A 373 -16.70 -4.04 -24.30
CA PRO A 373 -15.54 -4.27 -25.15
C PRO A 373 -14.62 -3.04 -25.25
N GLY A 374 -13.30 -3.29 -25.28
CA GLY A 374 -12.27 -2.24 -25.36
C GLY A 374 -11.94 -1.79 -26.80
N ASP A 375 -12.76 -2.15 -27.78
CA ASP A 375 -12.48 -1.91 -29.21
C ASP A 375 -12.76 -0.46 -29.65
N LYS A 376 -13.42 0.34 -28.80
CA LYS A 376 -13.84 1.71 -29.14
C LYS A 376 -13.77 2.66 -27.94
N LYS A 377 -12.74 3.50 -27.88
CA LYS A 377 -12.68 4.67 -26.98
C LYS A 377 -13.72 5.71 -27.40
N ASP A 378 -14.20 6.53 -26.46
CA ASP A 378 -15.22 7.56 -26.69
C ASP A 378 -16.48 7.05 -27.42
N SER A 379 -16.91 5.84 -27.08
CA SER A 379 -18.04 5.21 -27.74
C SER A 379 -19.15 4.88 -26.75
N TYR A 380 -20.34 4.68 -27.30
CA TYR A 380 -21.52 4.31 -26.56
C TYR A 380 -22.22 3.15 -27.25
N TYR A 381 -22.74 2.22 -26.47
CA TYR A 381 -23.67 1.18 -26.89
C TYR A 381 -25.08 1.60 -26.47
N GLU A 382 -25.93 1.95 -27.43
CA GLU A 382 -27.32 2.29 -27.16
C GLU A 382 -28.09 1.06 -26.67
N LEU A 383 -28.97 1.26 -25.69
CA LEU A 383 -29.85 0.23 -25.14
C LEU A 383 -31.29 0.42 -25.60
N GLU A 384 -32.08 -0.64 -25.60
CA GLU A 384 -33.51 -0.61 -25.92
C GLU A 384 -34.31 0.27 -24.95
N SER A 385 -33.82 0.44 -23.72
CA SER A 385 -34.40 1.34 -22.72
C SER A 385 -34.31 2.82 -23.11
N GLY A 386 -33.42 3.16 -24.05
CA GLY A 386 -33.02 4.54 -24.37
C GLY A 386 -31.80 5.03 -23.60
N ASP A 387 -31.27 4.23 -22.66
CA ASP A 387 -30.00 4.48 -21.99
C ASP A 387 -28.81 4.11 -22.89
N SER A 388 -27.58 4.35 -22.44
CA SER A 388 -26.38 3.90 -23.14
C SER A 388 -25.30 3.42 -22.18
N LEU A 389 -24.47 2.50 -22.66
CA LEU A 389 -23.23 2.10 -22.00
C LEU A 389 -22.04 2.76 -22.67
N VAL A 390 -21.20 3.42 -21.90
CA VAL A 390 -19.84 3.82 -22.27
C VAL A 390 -19.01 2.59 -22.65
N GLY A 391 -18.30 2.66 -23.78
CA GLY A 391 -17.36 1.64 -24.23
C GLY A 391 -15.98 1.74 -23.57
N ASN A 392 -15.24 0.64 -23.59
CA ASN A 392 -13.97 0.49 -22.87
C ASN A 392 -14.08 0.85 -21.37
N HIS A 393 -15.18 0.45 -20.73
CA HIS A 393 -15.54 0.89 -19.38
C HIS A 393 -16.06 -0.25 -18.50
N ALA A 394 -15.82 -0.13 -17.20
CA ALA A 394 -16.27 -1.09 -16.19
C ALA A 394 -17.52 -0.61 -15.45
N TYR A 395 -18.34 -1.57 -15.00
CA TYR A 395 -19.61 -1.34 -14.30
C TYR A 395 -19.77 -2.32 -13.14
N VAL A 396 -20.54 -1.89 -12.14
CA VAL A 396 -21.02 -2.74 -11.04
C VAL A 396 -22.35 -3.37 -11.43
N VAL A 397 -22.56 -4.65 -11.16
CA VAL A 397 -23.90 -5.27 -11.27
C VAL A 397 -24.65 -5.07 -9.96
N LYS A 398 -25.75 -4.29 -9.99
CA LYS A 398 -26.54 -3.93 -8.81
C LYS A 398 -27.68 -4.90 -8.52
N GLU A 399 -28.39 -5.30 -9.57
CA GLU A 399 -29.60 -6.12 -9.45
C GLU A 399 -29.76 -6.98 -10.71
N ILE A 400 -30.30 -8.18 -10.51
CA ILE A 400 -30.68 -9.10 -11.57
C ILE A 400 -32.08 -9.60 -11.27
N LYS A 401 -33.02 -9.23 -12.12
CA LYS A 401 -34.45 -9.45 -11.86
C LYS A 401 -35.28 -9.37 -13.12
N ASP A 402 -36.25 -10.26 -13.25
CA ASP A 402 -37.27 -10.26 -14.31
C ASP A 402 -36.66 -10.22 -15.73
N GLY A 403 -35.58 -10.98 -15.96
CA GLY A 403 -34.88 -11.04 -17.25
C GLY A 403 -33.98 -9.84 -17.54
N LYS A 404 -33.69 -9.01 -16.52
CA LYS A 404 -32.94 -7.77 -16.65
C LYS A 404 -31.77 -7.69 -15.68
N VAL A 405 -30.74 -6.96 -16.10
CA VAL A 405 -29.55 -6.66 -15.32
C VAL A 405 -29.42 -5.14 -15.18
N THR A 406 -29.38 -4.66 -13.94
CA THR A 406 -29.18 -3.25 -13.62
C THR A 406 -27.71 -3.02 -13.27
N LEU A 407 -27.06 -2.12 -14.02
CA LEU A 407 -25.66 -1.77 -13.88
C LEU A 407 -25.51 -0.37 -13.29
N TYR A 408 -24.52 -0.17 -12.43
CA TYR A 408 -24.08 1.15 -11.97
C TYR A 408 -22.79 1.57 -12.67
N ASN A 409 -22.76 2.81 -13.16
CA ASN A 409 -21.57 3.39 -13.78
C ASN A 409 -20.73 4.12 -12.71
N PRO A 410 -19.46 3.72 -12.48
CA PRO A 410 -18.59 4.31 -11.44
C PRO A 410 -18.32 5.81 -11.61
N TRP A 411 -18.69 6.43 -12.73
CA TRP A 411 -18.71 7.88 -12.93
C TRP A 411 -19.75 8.64 -12.10
N GLY A 412 -20.43 7.97 -11.16
CA GLY A 412 -21.51 8.56 -10.36
C GLY A 412 -22.78 8.81 -11.18
N GLN A 413 -23.01 8.00 -12.22
CA GLN A 413 -24.14 8.17 -13.15
C GLN A 413 -25.24 7.13 -12.92
N GLN A 414 -26.43 7.46 -13.45
CA GLN A 414 -27.66 6.68 -13.37
C GLN A 414 -27.46 5.19 -13.75
N HIS A 415 -28.23 4.31 -13.11
CA HIS A 415 -28.21 2.89 -13.42
C HIS A 415 -28.75 2.62 -14.83
N ALA A 416 -27.97 1.94 -15.68
CA ALA A 416 -28.43 1.42 -16.96
C ALA A 416 -29.07 0.05 -16.74
N THR A 417 -30.20 -0.23 -17.37
CA THR A 417 -30.86 -1.55 -17.26
C THR A 417 -30.89 -2.24 -18.62
N LEU A 418 -30.31 -3.44 -18.68
CA LEU A 418 -30.21 -4.25 -19.88
C LEU A 418 -31.14 -5.44 -19.80
N THR A 419 -31.65 -5.88 -20.95
CA THR A 419 -32.13 -7.25 -21.09
C THR A 419 -30.96 -8.25 -21.04
N MET A 420 -31.22 -9.52 -20.72
CA MET A 420 -30.18 -10.56 -20.77
C MET A 420 -29.55 -10.73 -22.16
N ASP A 421 -30.29 -10.45 -23.23
CA ASP A 421 -29.74 -10.52 -24.59
C ASP A 421 -28.77 -9.36 -24.85
N GLU A 422 -29.14 -8.14 -24.47
CA GLU A 422 -28.22 -6.98 -24.54
C GLU A 422 -26.99 -7.16 -23.65
N PHE A 423 -27.16 -7.76 -22.46
CA PHE A 423 -26.05 -8.08 -21.56
C PHE A 423 -25.01 -8.97 -22.26
N ARG A 424 -25.46 -10.05 -22.90
CA ARG A 424 -24.59 -11.00 -23.61
C ARG A 424 -23.95 -10.41 -24.86
N GLU A 425 -24.65 -9.50 -25.54
CA GLU A 425 -24.18 -8.89 -26.78
C GLU A 425 -23.20 -7.73 -26.54
N LYS A 426 -23.49 -6.87 -25.54
CA LYS A 426 -22.82 -5.58 -25.37
C LYS A 426 -21.73 -5.58 -24.31
N LEU A 427 -21.70 -6.58 -23.41
CA LEU A 427 -20.62 -6.75 -22.43
C LEU A 427 -19.66 -7.84 -22.90
N ASN A 428 -18.41 -7.76 -22.45
CA ASN A 428 -17.35 -8.69 -22.84
C ASN A 428 -17.13 -9.79 -21.80
N LYS A 429 -16.97 -9.39 -20.54
CA LYS A 429 -16.57 -10.26 -19.44
C LYS A 429 -17.43 -10.01 -18.21
N VAL A 430 -17.64 -11.08 -17.45
CA VAL A 430 -18.21 -11.08 -16.11
C VAL A 430 -17.11 -11.52 -15.16
N GLN A 431 -16.86 -10.70 -14.15
CA GLN A 431 -15.78 -10.91 -13.19
C GLN A 431 -16.35 -10.95 -11.78
N THR A 432 -15.88 -11.90 -10.98
CA THR A 432 -16.42 -12.18 -9.65
C THR A 432 -15.32 -12.22 -8.61
N ASN A 433 -15.64 -11.85 -7.37
CA ASN A 433 -14.67 -11.90 -6.26
C ASN A 433 -14.33 -13.31 -5.75
N LYS A 434 -14.76 -14.36 -6.46
CA LYS A 434 -14.44 -15.76 -6.17
C LYS A 434 -14.30 -16.52 -7.47
N ALA A 435 -13.21 -17.26 -7.61
CA ALA A 435 -13.03 -18.29 -8.63
C ALA A 435 -13.93 -19.50 -8.33
N GLU A 436 -14.55 -20.08 -9.36
CA GLU A 436 -15.33 -21.33 -9.26
C GLU A 436 -14.47 -22.60 -9.34
#